data_AF-A0A379VUM5-F1
#
_entry.id   AF-A0A379VUM5-F1
#
_cell.length_a   1.000
_cell.length_b   1.000
_cell.length_c   1.000
_cell.angle_alpha   90.00
_cell.angle_beta   90.00
_cell.angle_gamma   90.00
#
_symmetry.space_group_name_H-M   'P 1'
#
loop_
_entity.id
_entity.type
_entity.pdbx_description
1 polymer ?
#
loop_
_entity_poly.entity_id
_entity_poly.type
_entity_poly.pdbx_seq_one_letter_code
_entity_poly.pdbx_strand_id
1 'polypeptide(L)'
;MCKITPGIISKRASSRIIIGKGVADALNVKQGDWVSIMIPNANADHKLLQPKRVRLHVIGILQLSGQLDHSFAMIPLEDAQQYLDMGSSVSGIALKVHDVFNANKLVRDAGEVTNSYVYIKSWIGTYGYMYRDIQMIRAIMYLAMILVIGVACFNIVSTLVMAVKDKSGDIAVLRTLGAKDGLIRAIFVWYGLLAGLLGSLNWRGDRRCRFASAYRHY
;
A
#
# COMPACT_ATOMS: atom_id res chain seq x y z
N MET A 1 7.32 10.14 5.69
CA MET A 1 8.49 9.43 6.25
C MET A 1 8.64 9.82 7.71
N CYS A 2 8.12 9.03 8.65
CA CYS A 2 8.36 9.24 10.07
C CYS A 2 9.43 8.22 10.51
N LYS A 3 10.65 8.69 10.75
CA LYS A 3 11.73 7.86 11.31
C LYS A 3 11.38 7.60 12.78
N ILE A 4 10.94 6.39 13.09
CA ILE A 4 10.92 5.91 14.46
C ILE A 4 12.39 5.62 14.82
N THR A 5 13.03 6.55 15.51
CA THR A 5 14.39 6.38 16.04
C THR A 5 14.37 5.32 17.15
N PRO A 6 15.10 4.20 17.02
CA PRO A 6 15.03 3.06 17.94
C PRO A 6 15.87 3.26 19.22
N GLY A 7 15.80 4.44 19.86
CA GLY A 7 16.78 4.83 20.88
C GLY A 7 16.26 5.37 22.23
N ILE A 8 14.96 5.63 22.43
CA ILE A 8 14.50 6.39 23.62
C ILE A 8 13.47 5.64 24.48
N ILE A 9 13.51 4.30 24.52
CA ILE A 9 12.87 3.57 25.63
C ILE A 9 13.98 3.03 26.54
N SER A 10 14.77 3.98 27.08
CA SER A 10 15.73 3.70 28.15
C SER A 10 14.98 3.32 29.42
N LYS A 11 15.44 2.23 30.04
CA LYS A 11 14.82 1.32 31.01
C LYS A 11 14.61 1.90 32.42
N ARG A 12 14.26 3.19 32.60
CA ARG A 12 14.37 3.82 33.93
C ARG A 12 13.40 4.94 34.33
N ALA A 13 12.22 5.00 33.74
CA ALA A 13 11.16 5.82 34.31
C ALA A 13 9.83 5.08 34.16
N SER A 14 9.46 4.41 35.26
CA SER A 14 8.13 3.91 35.57
C SER A 14 7.16 5.08 35.49
N SER A 15 6.08 4.94 34.71
CA SER A 15 5.03 5.95 34.50
C SER A 15 5.26 6.96 33.38
N ARG A 16 5.74 6.52 32.20
CA ARG A 16 5.80 7.37 30.99
C ARG A 16 4.75 6.96 29.96
N ILE A 17 4.14 7.95 29.32
CA ILE A 17 3.15 7.75 28.26
C ILE A 17 3.46 8.63 27.05
N ILE A 18 3.25 8.07 25.86
CA ILE A 18 3.20 8.81 24.60
C ILE A 18 1.75 8.82 24.15
N ILE A 19 1.20 9.99 23.84
CA ILE A 19 -0.20 10.15 23.43
C ILE A 19 -0.29 10.68 21.99
N GLY A 20 -1.34 10.29 21.27
CA GLY A 20 -1.67 10.88 19.98
C GLY A 20 -2.02 12.35 20.11
N LYS A 21 -1.72 13.15 19.07
CA LYS A 21 -2.02 14.59 19.04
C LYS A 21 -3.50 14.89 19.26
N GLY A 22 -4.39 14.09 18.66
CA GLY A 22 -5.83 14.25 18.81
C GLY A 22 -6.32 14.02 20.24
N VAL A 23 -5.66 13.16 21.02
CA VAL A 23 -5.92 12.97 22.46
C VAL A 23 -5.34 14.13 23.28
N ALA A 24 -4.14 14.59 22.94
CA ALA A 24 -3.49 15.71 23.61
C ALA A 24 -4.31 17.01 23.47
N ASP A 25 -4.82 17.28 22.28
CA ASP A 25 -5.67 18.44 21.98
C ASP A 25 -7.02 18.35 22.73
N ALA A 26 -7.62 17.15 22.79
CA ALA A 26 -8.89 16.94 23.49
C ALA A 26 -8.78 17.09 25.02
N LEU A 27 -7.64 16.69 25.59
CA LEU A 27 -7.36 16.82 27.02
C LEU A 27 -6.68 18.15 27.37
N ASN A 28 -6.34 18.98 26.37
CA ASN A 28 -5.58 20.22 26.48
C ASN A 28 -4.25 20.05 27.25
N VAL A 29 -3.55 18.94 27.00
CA VAL A 29 -2.28 18.58 27.69
C VAL A 29 -1.08 18.78 26.76
N LYS A 30 0.03 19.20 27.34
CA LYS A 30 1.32 19.41 26.66
C LYS A 30 2.34 18.36 27.07
N GLN A 31 3.43 18.29 26.31
CA GLN A 31 4.58 17.46 26.68
C GLN A 31 5.13 17.94 28.04
N GLY A 32 5.27 17.03 29.00
CA GLY A 32 5.65 17.34 30.39
C GLY A 32 4.49 17.32 31.39
N ASP A 33 3.24 17.24 30.94
CA ASP A 33 2.09 17.19 31.82
C ASP A 33 1.82 15.79 32.38
N TRP A 34 1.05 15.73 33.47
CA TRP A 34 0.58 14.50 34.08
C TRP A 34 -0.84 14.19 33.64
N VAL A 35 -1.07 12.99 33.14
CA VAL A 35 -2.40 12.48 32.80
C VAL A 35 -2.75 11.31 33.71
N SER A 36 -3.98 11.31 34.23
CA SER A 36 -4.52 10.17 34.98
C SER A 36 -5.36 9.32 34.04
N ILE A 37 -4.95 8.07 33.82
CA ILE A 37 -5.78 7.09 33.12
C ILE A 37 -6.60 6.30 34.13
N MET A 38 -7.83 5.96 33.73
CA MET A 38 -8.72 5.09 34.49
C MET A 38 -8.81 3.76 33.77
N ILE A 39 -8.31 2.70 34.41
CA ILE A 39 -8.34 1.35 33.85
C ILE A 39 -9.50 0.61 34.51
N PRO A 40 -10.52 0.17 33.74
CA PRO A 40 -11.57 -0.66 34.29
C PRO A 40 -10.98 -2.02 34.66
N ASN A 41 -11.16 -2.43 35.92
CA ASN A 41 -10.75 -3.75 36.38
C ASN A 41 -11.96 -4.69 36.30
N ALA A 42 -11.89 -5.67 35.41
CA ALA A 42 -12.91 -6.70 35.26
C ALA A 42 -12.30 -8.04 35.70
N ASN A 43 -12.69 -8.50 36.89
CA ASN A 43 -12.37 -9.86 37.32
C ASN A 43 -13.20 -10.89 36.53
N ALA A 44 -12.70 -12.13 36.47
CA ALA A 44 -13.36 -13.26 35.80
C ALA A 44 -14.83 -13.47 36.23
N ASP A 45 -15.19 -13.07 37.46
CA ASP A 45 -16.55 -13.16 38.02
C ASP A 45 -17.49 -11.99 37.66
N HIS A 46 -17.13 -11.12 36.70
CA HIS A 46 -17.95 -9.96 36.29
C HIS A 46 -18.36 -9.01 37.44
N LYS A 47 -17.69 -9.07 38.60
CA LYS A 47 -17.86 -8.10 39.67
C LYS A 47 -17.15 -6.81 39.31
N LEU A 48 -17.90 -5.69 39.31
CA LEU A 48 -17.36 -4.35 39.13
C LEU A 48 -16.46 -3.99 40.32
N LEU A 49 -15.15 -4.12 40.15
CA LEU A 49 -14.16 -3.61 41.09
C LEU A 49 -13.96 -2.11 40.87
N GLN A 50 -13.43 -1.42 41.88
CA GLN A 50 -13.07 -0.02 41.73
C GLN A 50 -12.01 0.13 40.62
N PRO A 51 -12.19 1.04 39.65
CA PRO A 51 -11.25 1.21 38.57
C PRO A 51 -9.92 1.76 39.09
N LYS A 52 -8.82 1.19 38.59
CA LYS A 52 -7.46 1.57 39.00
C LYS A 52 -7.11 2.89 38.33
N ARG A 53 -6.73 3.89 39.12
CA ARG A 53 -6.26 5.19 38.62
C ARG A 53 -4.74 5.19 38.60
N VAL A 54 -4.16 5.41 37.43
CA VAL A 54 -2.70 5.48 37.25
C VAL A 54 -2.35 6.84 36.69
N ARG A 55 -1.42 7.54 37.35
CA ARG A 55 -0.86 8.80 36.87
C ARG A 55 0.38 8.54 36.03
N LEU A 56 0.40 9.08 34.82
CA LEU A 56 1.45 8.90 33.83
C LEU A 56 1.94 10.28 33.36
N HIS A 57 3.26 10.38 33.15
CA HIS A 57 3.90 11.59 32.67
C HIS A 57 4.02 11.56 31.14
N VAL A 58 3.51 12.59 30.46
CA VAL A 58 3.53 12.71 29.00
C VAL A 58 4.95 13.07 28.55
N ILE A 59 5.65 12.11 27.96
CA ILE A 59 7.02 12.32 27.45
C ILE A 59 7.07 12.72 25.99
N GLY A 60 5.98 12.58 25.26
CA GLY A 60 5.93 12.91 23.84
C GLY A 60 4.50 12.85 23.29
N ILE A 61 4.29 13.66 22.26
CA ILE A 61 3.04 13.70 21.49
C ILE A 61 3.35 13.15 20.10
N LEU A 62 2.63 12.12 19.71
CA LEU A 62 2.75 11.45 18.43
C LEU A 62 1.71 12.03 17.47
N GLN A 63 2.14 12.50 16.29
CA GLN A 63 1.23 13.00 15.26
C GLN A 63 1.25 12.03 14.06
N LEU A 64 0.20 11.23 13.92
CA LEU A 64 -0.12 10.43 12.74
C LEU A 64 -1.30 11.09 12.05
N SER A 65 -1.03 11.86 10.99
CA SER A 65 -2.07 12.46 10.14
C SER A 65 -3.20 11.46 9.85
N GLY A 66 -4.37 11.65 10.48
CA GLY A 66 -5.52 10.77 10.35
C GLY A 66 -6.27 10.52 11.66
N GLN A 67 -7.32 9.70 11.59
CA GLN A 67 -8.24 9.46 12.71
C GLN A 67 -7.64 8.62 13.86
N LEU A 68 -6.50 7.95 13.62
CA LEU A 68 -5.80 7.19 14.67
C LEU A 68 -5.30 8.08 15.81
N ASP A 69 -5.06 9.37 15.58
CA ASP A 69 -4.54 10.30 16.58
C ASP A 69 -5.47 10.54 17.78
N HIS A 70 -6.77 10.27 17.65
CA HIS A 70 -7.78 10.58 18.66
C HIS A 70 -8.02 9.47 19.70
N SER A 71 -7.40 8.30 19.55
CA SER A 71 -7.64 7.19 20.50
C SER A 71 -6.37 6.38 20.78
N PHE A 72 -5.21 6.98 20.55
CA PHE A 72 -3.94 6.27 20.60
C PHE A 72 -3.07 6.73 21.78
N ALA A 73 -2.61 5.76 22.57
CA ALA A 73 -1.64 5.96 23.64
C ALA A 73 -0.70 4.76 23.71
N MET A 74 0.60 5.02 23.88
CA MET A 74 1.64 4.01 24.05
C MET A 74 2.28 4.15 25.42
N ILE A 75 2.41 3.00 26.10
CA ILE A 75 3.14 2.83 27.35
C ILE A 75 4.11 1.66 27.22
N PRO A 76 5.22 1.63 27.98
CA PRO A 76 6.10 0.47 28.02
C PRO A 76 5.33 -0.80 28.42
N LEU A 77 5.68 -1.95 27.82
CA LEU A 77 5.01 -3.22 28.07
C LEU A 77 5.11 -3.65 29.55
N GLU A 78 6.29 -3.48 30.15
CA GLU A 78 6.54 -3.81 31.56
C GLU A 78 5.59 -3.04 32.49
N ASP A 79 5.44 -1.73 32.27
CA ASP A 79 4.50 -0.88 33.02
C ASP A 79 3.04 -1.30 32.77
N ALA A 80 2.68 -1.59 31.52
CA ALA A 80 1.33 -2.01 31.15
C ALA A 80 0.91 -3.32 31.84
N GLN A 81 1.82 -4.31 31.90
CA GLN A 81 1.58 -5.59 32.56
C GLN A 81 1.36 -5.43 34.06
N GLN A 82 2.08 -4.50 34.70
CA GLN A 82 1.91 -4.18 36.12
C GLN A 82 0.59 -3.43 36.38
N TYR A 83 0.20 -2.50 35.50
CA TYR A 83 -1.05 -1.76 35.66
C TYR A 83 -2.29 -2.63 35.46
N LEU A 84 -2.24 -3.57 34.51
CA LEU A 84 -3.32 -4.50 34.20
C LEU A 84 -3.29 -5.80 35.02
N ASP A 85 -2.34 -5.92 35.96
CA ASP A 85 -2.17 -7.10 36.83
C ASP A 85 -2.05 -8.43 36.03
N MET A 86 -1.40 -8.39 34.86
CA MET A 86 -1.28 -9.51 33.91
C MET A 86 -0.08 -10.42 34.17
N GLY A 87 0.80 -10.07 35.10
CA GLY A 87 2.05 -10.79 35.36
C GLY A 87 2.93 -10.87 34.11
N SER A 88 3.31 -12.09 33.70
CA SER A 88 4.08 -12.33 32.47
C SER A 88 3.20 -12.53 31.22
N SER A 89 1.88 -12.38 31.33
CA SER A 89 0.95 -12.59 30.21
C SER A 89 0.92 -11.39 29.26
N VAL A 90 0.65 -11.64 27.98
CA VAL A 90 0.50 -10.61 26.94
C VAL A 90 -0.82 -10.79 26.20
N SER A 91 -1.48 -9.70 25.84
CA SER A 91 -2.78 -9.74 25.12
C SER A 91 -2.65 -10.20 23.67
N GLY A 92 -1.48 -10.01 23.06
CA GLY A 92 -1.24 -10.37 21.67
C GLY A 92 0.19 -10.07 21.21
N ILE A 93 0.55 -10.67 20.08
CA ILE A 93 1.87 -10.53 19.45
C ILE A 93 1.66 -9.84 18.10
N ALA A 94 2.35 -8.73 17.89
CA ALA A 94 2.34 -8.03 16.60
C ALA A 94 3.55 -8.48 15.77
N LEU A 95 3.29 -8.99 14.56
CA LEU A 95 4.32 -9.42 13.61
C LEU A 95 4.49 -8.35 12.54
N LYS A 96 5.73 -7.89 12.34
CA LYS A 96 6.08 -7.00 11.24
C LYS A 96 6.57 -7.82 10.05
N VAL A 97 5.84 -7.75 8.95
CA VAL A 97 6.15 -8.41 7.68
C VAL A 97 6.71 -7.43 6.66
N HIS A 98 7.64 -7.91 5.83
CA HIS A 98 8.17 -7.12 4.70
C HIS A 98 7.17 -7.08 3.52
N ASP A 99 6.56 -8.22 3.21
CA ASP A 99 5.50 -8.30 2.20
C ASP A 99 4.13 -8.30 2.88
N VAL A 100 3.44 -7.17 2.75
CA VAL A 100 2.11 -6.96 3.33
C VAL A 100 1.03 -7.81 2.67
N PHE A 101 1.21 -8.22 1.41
CA PHE A 101 0.24 -9.05 0.67
C PHE A 101 0.34 -10.51 1.08
N ASN A 102 1.53 -10.98 1.46
CA ASN A 102 1.74 -12.34 1.95
C ASN A 102 1.46 -12.51 3.47
N ALA A 103 1.07 -11.42 4.14
CA ALA A 103 0.81 -11.40 5.58
C ALA A 103 -0.21 -12.45 6.03
N ASN A 104 -1.29 -12.64 5.26
CA ASN A 104 -2.33 -13.61 5.61
C ASN A 104 -1.82 -15.06 5.61
N LYS A 105 -0.93 -15.41 4.67
CA LYS A 105 -0.35 -16.75 4.61
C LYS A 105 0.60 -16.97 5.80
N LEU A 106 1.49 -16.00 6.06
CA LEU A 106 2.44 -16.10 7.15
C LEU A 106 1.75 -16.19 8.52
N VAL A 107 0.71 -15.39 8.75
CA VAL A 107 0.00 -15.40 10.04
C VAL A 107 -0.80 -16.71 10.21
N ARG A 108 -1.30 -17.29 9.13
CA ARG A 108 -1.94 -18.61 9.15
C ARG A 108 -0.93 -19.71 9.46
N ASP A 109 0.23 -19.72 8.80
CA ASP A 109 1.30 -20.67 9.07
C ASP A 109 1.80 -20.56 10.52
N ALA A 110 1.93 -19.32 11.04
CA ALA A 110 2.29 -19.09 12.45
C ALA A 110 1.19 -19.53 13.43
N GLY A 111 -0.09 -19.40 13.04
CA GLY A 111 -1.23 -19.87 13.81
C GLY A 111 -1.29 -21.39 13.91
N GLU A 112 -0.95 -22.11 12.83
CA GLU A 112 -0.94 -23.58 12.81
C GLU A 112 0.17 -24.18 13.71
N VAL A 113 1.32 -23.49 13.83
CA VAL A 113 2.40 -23.91 14.73
C VAL A 113 2.08 -23.63 16.20
N THR A 114 1.26 -22.61 16.46
CA THR A 114 0.88 -22.24 17.82
C THR A 114 -0.35 -23.07 18.20
N ASN A 115 -0.17 -24.17 18.94
CA ASN A 115 -1.22 -25.11 19.37
C ASN A 115 -2.21 -24.51 20.40
N SER A 116 -2.58 -23.24 20.24
CA SER A 116 -3.43 -22.44 21.11
C SER A 116 -4.46 -21.68 20.27
N TYR A 117 -5.61 -21.36 20.86
CA TYR A 117 -6.70 -20.68 20.18
C TYR A 117 -6.38 -19.19 19.98
N VAL A 118 -5.66 -18.85 18.91
CA VAL A 118 -5.25 -17.47 18.62
C VAL A 118 -6.23 -16.81 17.65
N TYR A 119 -6.77 -15.65 18.05
CA TYR A 119 -7.52 -14.79 17.13
C TYR A 119 -6.57 -14.05 16.19
N ILE A 120 -6.51 -14.50 14.95
CA ILE A 120 -5.71 -13.88 13.89
C ILE A 120 -6.39 -12.60 13.41
N LYS A 121 -5.78 -11.44 13.66
CA LYS A 121 -6.17 -10.16 13.06
C LYS A 121 -5.08 -9.70 12.09
N SER A 122 -5.43 -9.64 10.80
CA SER A 122 -4.56 -9.10 9.75
C SER A 122 -5.01 -7.69 9.38
N TRP A 123 -4.07 -6.82 9.03
CA TRP A 123 -4.34 -5.47 8.54
C TRP A 123 -5.29 -5.47 7.33
N ILE A 124 -5.24 -6.53 6.49
CA ILE A 124 -6.13 -6.74 5.35
C ILE A 124 -7.57 -6.97 5.82
N GLY A 125 -7.76 -7.67 6.94
CA GLY A 125 -9.09 -7.90 7.52
C GLY A 125 -9.64 -6.67 8.24
N THR A 126 -8.79 -5.94 8.97
CA THR A 126 -9.20 -4.76 9.73
C THR A 126 -9.42 -3.52 8.85
N TYR A 127 -8.60 -3.35 7.82
CA TYR A 127 -8.67 -2.22 6.87
C TYR A 127 -9.00 -2.69 5.44
N GLY A 128 -9.81 -3.74 5.32
CA GLY A 128 -10.15 -4.36 4.03
C GLY A 128 -10.83 -3.41 3.04
N TYR A 129 -11.51 -2.37 3.53
CA TYR A 129 -12.07 -1.33 2.66
C TYR A 129 -10.98 -0.59 1.90
N MET A 130 -9.90 -0.18 2.59
CA MET A 130 -8.79 0.55 1.97
C MET A 130 -8.06 -0.32 0.96
N TYR A 131 -7.88 -1.61 1.26
CA TYR A 131 -7.33 -2.57 0.30
C TYR A 131 -8.22 -2.73 -0.95
N ARG A 132 -9.54 -2.88 -0.76
CA ARG A 132 -10.51 -3.00 -1.86
C ARG A 132 -10.53 -1.75 -2.74
N ASP A 133 -10.45 -0.57 -2.14
CA ASP A 133 -10.41 0.70 -2.87
C ASP A 133 -9.15 0.80 -3.74
N ILE A 134 -7.99 0.42 -3.20
CA ILE A 134 -6.73 0.37 -3.97
C ILE A 134 -6.85 -0.61 -5.16
N GLN A 135 -7.45 -1.78 -4.94
CA GLN A 135 -7.65 -2.75 -6.02
C GLN A 135 -8.63 -2.24 -7.09
N MET A 136 -9.72 -1.58 -6.69
CA MET A 136 -10.67 -0.97 -7.61
C MET A 136 -10.00 0.11 -8.46
N ILE A 137 -9.21 1.00 -7.85
CA ILE A 137 -8.44 2.03 -8.58
C ILE A 137 -7.50 1.38 -9.60
N ARG A 138 -6.77 0.33 -9.20
CA ARG A 138 -5.87 -0.40 -10.10
C ARG A 138 -6.63 -1.02 -11.27
N ALA A 139 -7.80 -1.60 -11.04
CA ALA A 139 -8.63 -2.18 -12.09
C ALA A 139 -9.11 -1.12 -13.10
N ILE A 140 -9.54 0.05 -12.63
CA ILE A 140 -9.96 1.16 -13.49
C ILE A 140 -8.78 1.66 -14.34
N MET A 141 -7.59 1.82 -13.73
CA MET A 141 -6.38 2.20 -14.47
C MET A 141 -6.01 1.16 -15.55
N TYR A 142 -6.14 -0.13 -15.23
CA TYR A 142 -5.88 -1.21 -16.17
C TYR A 142 -6.88 -1.21 -17.34
N LEU A 143 -8.17 -1.04 -17.06
CA LEU A 143 -9.21 -0.95 -18.09
C LEU A 143 -9.00 0.27 -18.99
N ALA A 144 -8.70 1.44 -18.41
CA ALA A 144 -8.39 2.64 -19.16
C ALA A 144 -7.15 2.45 -20.05
N MET A 145 -6.10 1.79 -19.55
CA MET A 145 -4.89 1.50 -20.31
C MET A 145 -5.18 0.62 -21.53
N ILE A 146 -5.97 -0.45 -21.36
CA ILE A 146 -6.38 -1.32 -22.47
C ILE A 146 -7.18 -0.54 -23.51
N LEU A 147 -8.12 0.30 -23.08
CA LEU A 147 -8.97 1.08 -24.00
C LEU A 147 -8.13 2.04 -24.85
N VAL A 148 -7.17 2.75 -24.26
CA VAL A 148 -6.24 3.63 -24.98
C VAL A 148 -5.41 2.85 -25.99
N ILE A 149 -4.87 1.69 -25.60
CA ILE A 149 -4.12 0.80 -26.50
C ILE A 149 -5.02 0.31 -27.64
N GLY A 150 -6.28 -0.02 -27.36
CA GLY A 150 -7.26 -0.43 -28.35
C GLY A 150 -7.51 0.63 -29.41
N VAL A 151 -7.76 1.88 -28.99
CA VAL A 151 -7.94 3.02 -29.90
C VAL A 151 -6.69 3.28 -30.73
N ALA A 152 -5.51 3.23 -30.12
CA ALA A 152 -4.23 3.41 -30.82
C ALA A 152 -3.98 2.29 -31.86
N CYS A 153 -4.26 1.04 -31.50
CA CYS A 153 -4.12 -0.10 -32.40
C CYS A 153 -5.05 0.03 -33.61
N PHE A 154 -6.32 0.40 -33.39
CA PHE A 154 -7.26 0.62 -34.48
C PHE A 154 -6.79 1.72 -35.44
N ASN A 155 -6.26 2.82 -34.89
CA ASN A 155 -5.72 3.93 -35.68
C ASN A 155 -4.53 3.49 -36.58
N ILE A 156 -3.62 2.68 -36.05
CA ILE A 156 -2.49 2.11 -36.80
C ILE A 156 -3.01 1.20 -37.92
N VAL A 157 -3.98 0.33 -37.62
CA VAL A 157 -4.58 -0.57 -38.62
C VAL A 157 -5.25 0.23 -39.75
N SER A 158 -6.02 1.27 -39.43
CA SER A 158 -6.66 2.13 -40.44
C SER A 158 -5.62 2.78 -41.37
N THR A 159 -4.54 3.32 -40.81
CA THR A 159 -3.47 3.95 -41.57
C THR A 159 -2.72 2.92 -42.44
N LEU A 160 -2.45 1.73 -41.89
CA LEU A 160 -1.77 0.65 -42.61
C LEU A 160 -2.58 0.15 -43.81
N VAL A 161 -3.88 -0.08 -43.63
CA VAL A 161 -4.77 -0.54 -44.71
C VAL A 161 -4.81 0.48 -45.85
N MET A 162 -4.86 1.79 -45.52
CA MET A 162 -4.82 2.86 -46.52
C MET A 162 -3.50 2.85 -47.30
N ALA A 163 -2.35 2.81 -46.61
CA ALA A 163 -1.04 2.80 -47.25
C ALA A 163 -0.82 1.58 -48.17
N VAL A 164 -1.33 0.41 -47.79
CA VAL A 164 -1.28 -0.81 -48.62
C VAL A 164 -2.18 -0.66 -49.86
N LYS A 165 -3.38 -0.10 -49.70
CA LYS A 165 -4.31 0.10 -50.82
C LYS A 165 -3.72 1.04 -51.87
N ASP A 166 -3.05 2.11 -51.46
CA ASP A 166 -2.40 3.05 -52.37
C ASP A 166 -1.24 2.44 -53.18
N LYS A 167 -0.55 1.42 -52.63
CA LYS A 167 0.53 0.69 -53.34
C LYS A 167 0.09 -0.63 -53.99
N SER A 168 -1.17 -1.03 -53.83
CA SER A 168 -1.74 -2.23 -54.45
C SER A 168 -1.72 -2.19 -55.99
N GLY A 169 -1.78 -1.00 -56.60
CA GLY A 169 -1.69 -0.83 -58.05
C GLY A 169 -0.35 -1.28 -58.63
N ASP A 170 0.76 -0.87 -58.01
CA ASP A 170 2.12 -1.28 -58.42
C ASP A 170 2.35 -2.78 -58.18
N ILE A 171 1.75 -3.32 -57.11
CA ILE A 171 1.79 -4.75 -56.79
C ILE A 171 1.02 -5.57 -57.83
N ALA A 172 -0.09 -5.05 -58.36
CA ALA A 172 -0.86 -5.72 -59.41
C ALA A 172 -0.05 -5.86 -60.71
N VAL A 173 0.77 -4.85 -61.05
CA VAL A 173 1.69 -4.92 -62.20
C VAL A 173 2.80 -5.95 -61.97
N LEU A 174 3.37 -6.04 -60.77
CA LEU A 174 4.34 -7.10 -60.44
C LEU A 174 3.70 -8.50 -60.43
N ARG A 175 2.40 -8.59 -60.12
CA ARG A 175 1.63 -9.83 -60.12
C ARG A 175 1.37 -10.35 -61.54
N THR A 176 1.14 -9.46 -62.52
CA THR A 176 1.07 -9.88 -63.93
C THR A 176 2.42 -10.34 -64.47
N LEU A 177 3.52 -9.93 -63.85
CA LEU A 177 4.88 -10.43 -64.10
C LEU A 177 5.22 -11.74 -63.34
N GLY A 178 4.27 -12.34 -62.61
CA GLY A 178 4.43 -13.65 -61.95
C GLY A 178 4.66 -13.62 -60.44
N ALA A 179 4.52 -12.46 -59.77
CA ALA A 179 4.66 -12.38 -58.31
C ALA A 179 3.48 -13.04 -57.55
N LYS A 180 3.78 -13.81 -56.49
CA LYS A 180 2.81 -14.58 -55.68
C LYS A 180 2.16 -13.79 -54.54
N ASP A 181 1.01 -14.27 -54.05
CA ASP A 181 0.23 -13.75 -52.90
C ASP A 181 1.02 -13.53 -51.59
N GLY A 182 2.20 -14.15 -51.47
CA GLY A 182 3.11 -13.95 -50.34
C GLY A 182 3.58 -12.50 -50.18
N LEU A 183 3.57 -11.69 -51.25
CA LEU A 183 4.01 -10.30 -51.19
C LEU A 183 3.11 -9.45 -50.27
N ILE A 184 1.79 -9.67 -50.28
CA ILE A 184 0.83 -8.93 -49.45
C ILE A 184 1.07 -9.22 -47.96
N ARG A 185 1.30 -10.49 -47.61
CA ARG A 185 1.64 -10.90 -46.24
C ARG A 185 3.00 -10.34 -45.82
N ALA A 186 3.99 -10.35 -46.71
CA ALA A 186 5.32 -9.82 -46.44
C ALA A 186 5.29 -8.30 -46.19
N ILE A 187 4.51 -7.54 -46.95
CA ILE A 187 4.33 -6.09 -46.75
C ILE A 187 3.68 -5.82 -45.39
N PHE A 188 2.68 -6.61 -44.99
CA PHE A 188 2.02 -6.45 -43.70
C PHE A 188 3.01 -6.62 -42.52
N VAL A 189 3.87 -7.64 -42.59
CA VAL A 189 4.90 -7.90 -41.58
C VAL A 189 5.96 -6.78 -41.59
N TRP A 190 6.44 -6.36 -42.76
CA TRP A 190 7.47 -5.31 -42.87
C TRP A 190 7.00 -3.95 -42.36
N TYR A 191 5.77 -3.55 -42.70
CA TYR A 191 5.20 -2.29 -42.22
C TYR A 191 4.94 -2.32 -40.71
N GLY A 192 4.42 -3.43 -40.17
CA GLY A 192 4.24 -3.60 -38.73
C GLY A 192 5.57 -3.53 -37.97
N LEU A 193 6.62 -4.15 -38.52
CA LEU A 193 7.96 -4.12 -37.95
C LEU A 193 8.58 -2.71 -37.98
N LEU A 194 8.44 -1.99 -39.10
CA LEU A 194 8.90 -0.59 -39.23
C LEU A 194 8.16 0.36 -38.28
N ALA A 195 6.82 0.26 -38.21
CA ALA A 195 6.02 1.06 -37.28
C ALA A 195 6.37 0.76 -35.81
N GLY A 196 6.59 -0.52 -35.46
CA GLY A 196 7.03 -0.92 -34.13
C GLY A 196 8.43 -0.43 -33.78
N LEU A 197 9.37 -0.46 -34.72
CA LEU A 197 10.74 0.04 -34.54
C LEU A 197 10.79 1.56 -34.39
N LEU A 198 10.11 2.30 -35.27
CA LEU A 198 10.01 3.77 -35.17
C LEU A 198 9.31 4.19 -33.88
N GLY A 199 8.23 3.50 -33.50
CA GLY A 199 7.56 3.69 -32.22
C GLY A 199 8.50 3.45 -31.05
N SER A 200 9.21 2.32 -31.03
CA SER A 200 10.16 1.96 -29.97
C SER A 200 11.34 2.92 -29.86
N LEU A 201 11.86 3.42 -30.98
CA LEU A 201 12.98 4.35 -31.03
C LEU A 201 12.57 5.75 -30.52
N ASN A 202 11.46 6.30 -31.01
CA ASN A 202 10.92 7.58 -30.55
C ASN A 202 10.51 7.52 -29.06
N TRP A 203 9.88 6.43 -28.65
CA TRP A 203 9.48 6.20 -27.26
C TRP A 203 10.66 6.13 -26.29
N ARG A 204 11.80 5.57 -26.73
CA ARG A 204 13.02 5.48 -25.92
C ARG A 204 13.74 6.83 -25.77
N GLY A 205 13.54 7.75 -26.71
CA GLY A 205 14.01 9.14 -26.62
C GLY A 205 13.21 10.00 -25.63
N ASP A 206 11.88 9.95 -25.68
CA ASP A 206 11.01 10.86 -24.91
C ASP A 206 10.86 10.44 -23.42
N ARG A 207 10.86 9.14 -23.11
CA ARG A 207 10.71 8.69 -21.70
C ARG A 207 11.86 9.11 -20.79
N ARG A 208 13.08 9.28 -21.31
CA ARG A 208 14.24 9.68 -20.50
C ARG A 208 14.14 11.15 -20.02
N CYS A 209 13.53 12.02 -20.83
CA CYS A 209 13.34 13.43 -20.50
C CYS A 209 12.07 13.69 -19.67
N ARG A 210 10.95 13.02 -19.94
CA ARG A 210 9.70 13.24 -19.17
C ARG A 210 9.70 12.61 -17.78
N PHE A 211 10.31 11.44 -17.58
CA PHE A 211 10.42 10.87 -16.23
C PHE A 211 11.33 11.71 -15.31
N ALA A 212 12.38 12.34 -15.86
CA ALA A 212 13.24 13.25 -15.10
C ALA A 212 12.51 14.55 -14.69
N SER A 213 11.55 15.01 -15.49
CA SER A 213 10.72 16.18 -15.18
C SER A 213 9.60 15.90 -14.18
N ALA A 214 9.00 14.71 -14.21
CA ALA A 214 7.87 14.36 -13.34
C ALA A 214 8.30 14.08 -11.88
N TYR A 215 9.55 13.67 -11.66
CA TYR A 215 10.09 13.40 -10.32
C TYR A 215 10.69 14.63 -9.62
N ARG A 216 10.74 15.80 -10.27
CA ARG A 216 11.27 17.05 -9.68
C ARG A 216 10.22 17.88 -8.92
N HIS A 217 8.94 17.50 -9.02
CA HIS A 217 7.82 18.21 -8.39
C HIS A 217 7.05 17.40 -7.34
N TYR A 218 7.62 16.28 -6.85
CA TYR A 218 7.15 15.55 -5.67
C TYR A 218 8.29 15.31 -4.69
#